data_AF-A0A3C1L3I5-F1
#
_entry.id   AF-A0A3C1L3I5-F1
#
_cell.length_a   1.000
_cell.length_b   1.000
_cell.length_c   1.000
_cell.angle_alpha   90.00
_cell.angle_beta   90.00
_cell.angle_gamma   90.00
#
_symmetry.space_group_name_H-M   'P 1'
#
loop_
_entity.id
_entity.type
_entity.pdbx_description
1 polymer ?
#
loop_
_entity_poly.entity_id
_entity_poly.type
_entity_poly.pdbx_seq_one_letter_code
_entity_poly.pdbx_strand_id
1 'polypeptide(L)'
;MPFVTRVRVPRRAQPALRLQSGDHQWSICYPDPDDPIVIAGFGEAAMLATAVLDLEVHREVLVLLDPRRHVTALLLDPPAEVGLLVGMAAPPGVEAPFCQTMCIVVQPHVPTGPPTEQDRRGYHALRRAHMAQGLLLLDVILTNGDTVRSLAIGCDPDPVWFDEFDPLPQHDVAEHDPVIDPAA
;
A
#
# COMPACT_ATOMS: atom_id res chain seq x y z
N MET A 1 3.36 0.42 26.76
CA MET A 1 2.63 1.51 26.08
C MET A 1 1.89 0.88 24.91
N PRO A 2 0.56 0.99 24.77
CA PRO A 2 -0.09 0.51 23.57
C PRO A 2 0.21 1.51 22.44
N PHE A 3 1.02 1.10 21.47
CA PHE A 3 1.16 1.80 20.21
C PHE A 3 -0.19 1.72 19.49
N VAL A 4 -0.85 2.85 19.29
CA VAL A 4 -2.01 2.98 18.42
C VAL A 4 -1.50 3.63 17.14
N THR A 5 -0.96 2.84 16.22
CA THR A 5 -0.63 3.31 14.88
C THR A 5 -1.97 3.59 14.18
N ARG A 6 -2.36 4.86 14.08
CA ARG A 6 -3.54 5.24 13.30
C ARG A 6 -3.11 5.29 11.84
N VAL A 7 -3.25 4.18 11.12
CA VAL A 7 -3.25 4.25 9.65
C VAL A 7 -4.46 5.07 9.25
N ARG A 8 -4.24 6.35 8.95
CA ARG A 8 -5.30 7.26 8.52
C ARG A 8 -5.16 7.43 7.02
N VAL A 9 -5.91 6.64 6.27
CA VAL A 9 -6.11 6.93 4.85
C VAL A 9 -6.79 8.30 4.76
N PRO A 10 -6.32 9.22 3.89
CA PRO A 10 -6.78 10.60 3.84
C PRO A 10 -8.31 10.63 3.68
N ARG A 11 -8.98 11.06 4.74
CA ARG A 11 -10.43 10.83 4.89
C ARG A 11 -11.33 11.75 4.08
N ARG A 12 -10.80 12.73 3.32
CA ARG A 12 -11.58 13.58 2.39
C ARG A 12 -10.86 14.76 1.69
N ALA A 13 -9.56 15.02 1.89
CA ALA A 13 -9.01 16.33 1.51
C ALA A 13 -7.96 16.35 0.39
N GLN A 14 -7.40 15.22 -0.05
CA GLN A 14 -6.48 15.25 -1.18
C GLN A 14 -7.20 14.92 -2.49
N PRO A 15 -7.03 15.75 -3.54
CA PRO A 15 -7.66 15.50 -4.83
C PRO A 15 -7.09 14.21 -5.41
N ALA A 16 -7.94 13.18 -5.55
CA ALA A 16 -7.60 12.01 -6.34
C ALA A 16 -7.46 12.43 -7.81
N LEU A 17 -6.35 12.07 -8.44
CA LEU A 17 -6.20 12.24 -9.88
C LEU A 17 -7.09 11.20 -10.58
N ARG A 18 -8.21 11.64 -11.15
CA ARG A 18 -9.14 10.78 -11.89
C ARG A 18 -8.61 10.56 -13.30
N LEU A 19 -8.56 9.29 -13.70
CA LEU A 19 -7.98 8.84 -14.95
C LEU A 19 -8.97 7.96 -15.72
N GLN A 20 -8.78 7.91 -17.03
CA GLN A 20 -9.57 7.08 -17.92
C GLN A 20 -8.65 6.40 -18.93
N SER A 21 -8.74 5.08 -19.01
CA SER A 21 -8.01 4.24 -19.97
C SER A 21 -9.03 3.48 -20.82
N GLY A 22 -9.33 3.98 -22.02
CA GLY A 22 -10.46 3.48 -22.80
C GLY A 22 -11.79 3.74 -22.08
N ASP A 23 -12.54 2.69 -21.80
CA ASP A 23 -13.80 2.76 -21.03
C ASP A 23 -13.61 2.55 -19.52
N HIS A 24 -12.37 2.33 -19.07
CA HIS A 24 -12.05 2.02 -17.68
C HIS A 24 -11.70 3.28 -16.88
N GLN A 25 -12.50 3.59 -15.86
CA GLN A 25 -12.25 4.69 -14.93
C GLN A 25 -11.49 4.20 -13.70
N TRP A 26 -10.51 4.98 -13.28
CA TRP A 26 -9.65 4.67 -12.15
C TRP A 26 -9.07 5.96 -11.57
N SER A 27 -8.41 5.88 -10.42
CA SER A 27 -7.82 7.08 -9.81
C SER A 27 -6.52 6.83 -9.08
N ILE A 28 -5.79 7.91 -8.82
CA ILE A 28 -4.56 7.89 -8.01
C ILE A 28 -4.77 8.79 -6.81
N CYS A 29 -4.53 8.25 -5.62
CA CYS A 29 -4.50 8.97 -4.36
C CYS A 29 -3.08 8.99 -3.80
N TYR A 30 -2.76 10.05 -3.07
CA TYR A 30 -1.47 10.22 -2.41
C TYR A 30 -1.68 10.25 -0.90
N PRO A 31 -0.73 9.76 -0.10
CA PRO A 31 -0.74 10.01 1.33
C PRO A 31 -0.53 11.49 1.64
N ASP A 32 -0.97 11.91 2.82
CA ASP A 32 -0.66 13.24 3.34
C ASP A 32 0.85 13.34 3.61
N PRO A 33 1.58 14.33 3.06
CA PRO A 33 2.99 14.51 3.38
C PRO A 33 3.22 14.75 4.88
N ASP A 34 2.24 15.29 5.60
CA ASP A 34 2.31 15.55 7.04
C ASP A 34 1.88 14.32 7.89
N ASP A 35 1.25 13.31 7.27
CA ASP A 35 0.80 12.06 7.92
C ASP A 35 1.13 10.84 7.02
N PRO A 36 2.44 10.50 6.86
CA PRO A 36 2.88 9.46 5.95
C PRO A 36 2.46 8.07 6.42
N ILE A 37 2.07 7.22 5.47
CA ILE A 37 1.70 5.84 5.75
C ILE A 37 2.93 4.94 5.58
N VAL A 38 3.35 4.27 6.66
CA VAL A 38 4.46 3.30 6.66
C VAL A 38 3.91 1.90 6.87
N ILE A 39 4.28 0.96 6.01
CA ILE A 39 3.88 -0.45 6.11
C ILE A 39 5.04 -1.25 6.71
N ALA A 40 5.21 -1.19 8.04
CA ALA A 40 6.32 -1.87 8.70
C ALA A 40 6.15 -3.40 8.69
N GLY A 41 4.93 -3.90 8.87
CA GLY A 41 4.62 -5.32 8.77
C GLY A 41 3.18 -5.59 8.32
N PHE A 42 2.77 -6.85 8.46
CA PHE A 42 1.43 -7.28 8.06
C PHE A 42 0.31 -6.56 8.84
N GLY A 43 0.56 -6.14 10.08
CA GLY A 43 -0.42 -5.39 10.87
C GLY A 43 -0.83 -4.08 10.19
N GLU A 44 0.14 -3.26 9.81
CA GLU A 44 -0.10 -2.00 9.09
C GLU A 44 -0.70 -2.25 7.70
N ALA A 45 -0.25 -3.30 7.01
CA ALA A 45 -0.79 -3.69 5.71
C ALA A 45 -2.28 -4.07 5.80
N ALA A 46 -2.67 -4.81 6.83
CA ALA A 46 -4.05 -5.19 7.09
C ALA A 46 -4.92 -3.99 7.51
N MET A 47 -4.37 -3.05 8.28
CA MET A 47 -5.04 -1.80 8.61
C MET A 47 -5.26 -0.93 7.37
N LEU A 48 -4.28 -0.83 6.47
CA LEU A 48 -4.46 -0.14 5.19
C LEU A 48 -5.53 -0.83 4.34
N ALA A 49 -5.54 -2.16 4.28
CA ALA A 49 -6.51 -2.93 3.50
C ALA A 49 -7.97 -2.68 3.92
N THR A 50 -8.23 -2.46 5.21
CA THR A 50 -9.57 -2.07 5.66
C THR A 50 -9.84 -0.58 5.45
N ALA A 51 -8.84 0.27 5.66
CA ALA A 51 -8.99 1.72 5.54
C ALA A 51 -9.22 2.20 4.08
N VAL A 52 -8.72 1.48 3.07
CA VAL A 52 -8.99 1.83 1.66
C VAL A 52 -10.47 1.73 1.28
N LEU A 53 -11.31 1.05 2.08
CA LEU A 53 -12.75 0.99 1.85
C LEU A 53 -13.47 2.31 2.14
N ASP A 54 -12.83 3.24 2.84
CA ASP A 54 -13.30 4.63 2.96
C ASP A 54 -13.10 5.41 1.64
N LEU A 55 -12.42 4.84 0.63
CA LEU A 55 -12.17 5.42 -0.70
C LEU A 55 -13.17 4.90 -1.75
N GLU A 56 -13.26 5.59 -2.89
CA GLU A 56 -14.03 5.16 -4.07
C GLU A 56 -13.30 4.01 -4.82
N VAL A 57 -13.18 2.84 -4.19
CA VAL A 57 -12.61 1.62 -4.78
C VAL A 57 -13.66 0.51 -4.92
N HIS A 58 -13.59 -0.24 -6.01
CA HIS A 58 -14.53 -1.32 -6.33
C HIS A 58 -13.92 -2.71 -6.30
N ARG A 59 -12.65 -2.85 -6.70
CA ARG A 59 -12.01 -4.15 -6.96
C ARG A 59 -10.60 -4.24 -6.43
N GLU A 60 -9.76 -3.28 -6.73
CA GLU A 60 -8.32 -3.41 -6.47
C GLU A 60 -7.68 -2.08 -6.10
N VAL A 61 -6.76 -2.11 -5.15
CA VAL A 61 -5.80 -1.03 -4.91
C VAL A 61 -4.40 -1.56 -5.17
N LEU A 62 -3.66 -0.91 -6.07
CA LEU A 62 -2.23 -1.10 -6.17
C LEU A 62 -1.52 -0.02 -5.35
N VAL A 63 -0.86 -0.44 -4.28
CA VAL A 63 -0.08 0.40 -3.39
C VAL A 63 1.36 0.44 -3.91
N LEU A 64 1.90 1.64 -4.10
CA LEU A 64 3.30 1.86 -4.47
C LEU A 64 4.07 2.29 -3.23
N LEU A 65 5.23 1.68 -3.00
CA LEU A 65 6.07 1.99 -1.84
C LEU A 65 7.54 2.22 -2.21
N ASP A 66 8.17 3.11 -1.46
CA ASP A 66 9.60 3.36 -1.51
C ASP A 66 10.41 2.22 -0.85
N PRO A 67 11.75 2.25 -0.87
CA PRO A 67 12.57 1.21 -0.19
C PRO A 67 12.31 1.08 1.31
N ARG A 68 11.74 2.13 1.93
CA ARG A 68 11.46 2.24 3.35
C ARG A 68 9.98 1.96 3.67
N ARG A 69 9.26 1.30 2.75
CA ARG A 69 7.85 0.94 2.91
C ARG A 69 6.94 2.15 3.21
N HIS A 70 7.34 3.37 2.84
CA HIS A 70 6.42 4.50 2.79
C HIS A 70 5.55 4.34 1.56
N VAL A 71 4.24 4.46 1.74
CA VAL A 71 3.33 4.54 0.61
C VAL A 71 3.61 5.84 -0.14
N THR A 72 3.87 5.75 -1.43
CA THR A 72 4.10 6.90 -2.32
C THR A 72 2.85 7.24 -3.13
N ALA A 73 2.05 6.24 -3.47
CA ALA A 73 0.76 6.40 -4.12
C ALA A 73 -0.14 5.17 -3.93
N LEU A 74 -1.45 5.38 -4.07
CA LEU A 74 -2.49 4.36 -4.12
C LEU A 74 -3.22 4.49 -5.46
N LEU A 75 -3.13 3.47 -6.31
CA LEU A 75 -3.89 3.39 -7.55
C LEU A 75 -5.17 2.64 -7.26
N LEU A 76 -6.32 3.30 -7.35
CA LEU A 76 -7.65 2.74 -7.11
C LEU A 76 -8.24 2.25 -8.42
N ASP A 77 -8.58 0.97 -8.46
CA ASP A 77 -9.09 0.23 -9.61
C ASP A 77 -8.25 0.42 -10.88
N PRO A 78 -6.92 0.26 -10.86
CA PRO A 78 -6.13 0.42 -12.07
C PRO A 78 -6.53 -0.63 -13.14
N PRO A 79 -6.37 -0.33 -14.44
CA PRO A 79 -6.43 -1.36 -15.48
C PRO A 79 -5.48 -2.53 -15.17
N ALA A 80 -5.85 -3.75 -15.54
CA ALA A 80 -5.06 -4.95 -15.23
C ALA A 80 -3.63 -4.88 -15.78
N GLU A 81 -3.44 -4.24 -16.94
CA GLU A 81 -2.14 -4.00 -17.56
C GLU A 81 -1.28 -3.07 -16.71
N VAL A 82 -1.87 -2.07 -16.06
CA VAL A 82 -1.17 -1.19 -15.10
C VAL A 82 -0.78 -2.00 -13.86
N GLY A 83 -1.68 -2.81 -13.32
CA GLY A 83 -1.38 -3.72 -12.20
C GLY A 83 -0.22 -4.68 -12.50
N LEU A 84 -0.18 -5.22 -13.72
CA LEU A 84 0.82 -6.18 -14.16
C LEU A 84 2.16 -5.51 -14.52
N LEU A 85 2.13 -4.33 -15.14
CA LEU A 85 3.28 -3.66 -15.75
C LEU A 85 3.59 -2.27 -15.14
N VAL A 86 3.30 -2.09 -13.84
CA VAL A 86 3.39 -0.77 -13.19
C VAL A 86 4.79 -0.13 -13.28
N GLY A 87 5.86 -0.94 -13.26
CA GLY A 87 7.23 -0.47 -13.40
C GLY A 87 7.56 0.08 -14.80
N MET A 88 6.71 -0.20 -15.78
CA MET A 88 6.82 0.28 -17.17
C MET A 88 5.72 1.28 -17.54
N ALA A 89 4.63 1.35 -16.78
CA ALA A 89 3.43 2.11 -17.14
C ALA A 89 3.58 3.64 -16.97
N ALA A 90 4.53 4.10 -16.16
CA ALA A 90 4.72 5.51 -15.79
C ALA A 90 3.40 6.22 -15.44
N PRO A 91 2.71 5.83 -14.34
CA PRO A 91 1.40 6.39 -14.01
C PRO A 91 1.47 7.92 -13.85
N PRO A 92 0.52 8.68 -14.42
CA PRO A 92 0.59 10.13 -14.39
C PRO A 92 0.52 10.66 -12.96
N GLY A 93 1.35 11.66 -12.64
CA GLY A 93 1.42 12.26 -11.31
C GLY A 93 2.13 11.40 -10.25
N VAL A 94 2.64 10.21 -10.57
CA VAL A 94 3.52 9.45 -9.67
C VAL A 94 4.95 9.93 -9.86
N GLU A 95 5.33 10.96 -9.11
CA GLU A 95 6.68 11.57 -9.18
C GLU A 95 7.67 10.93 -8.21
N ALA A 96 7.19 10.46 -7.06
CA ALA A 96 8.01 9.81 -6.06
C ALA A 96 8.47 8.43 -6.55
N PRO A 97 9.77 8.09 -6.43
CA PRO A 97 10.26 6.78 -6.83
C PRO A 97 9.67 5.70 -5.92
N PHE A 98 9.33 4.56 -6.52
CA PHE A 98 8.90 3.37 -5.80
C PHE A 98 9.72 2.18 -6.29
N CYS A 99 9.93 1.20 -5.41
CA CYS A 99 10.59 -0.07 -5.77
C CYS A 99 9.87 -1.28 -5.16
N GLN A 100 8.78 -1.05 -4.45
CA GLN A 100 7.97 -2.06 -3.80
C GLN A 100 6.50 -1.82 -4.13
N THR A 101 5.73 -2.90 -4.15
CA THR A 101 4.30 -2.87 -4.45
C THR A 101 3.53 -3.77 -3.49
N MET A 102 2.26 -3.46 -3.28
CA MET A 102 1.32 -4.33 -2.59
C MET A 102 -0.04 -4.20 -3.28
N CYS A 103 -0.69 -5.33 -3.58
CA CYS A 103 -2.04 -5.32 -4.12
C CYS A 103 -3.05 -5.58 -3.00
N ILE A 104 -4.13 -4.82 -2.94
CA ILE A 104 -5.28 -5.08 -2.08
C ILE A 104 -6.48 -5.37 -2.99
N VAL A 105 -7.04 -6.57 -2.90
CA VAL A 105 -8.20 -7.00 -3.68
C VAL A 105 -9.43 -6.97 -2.77
N VAL A 106 -10.40 -6.14 -3.15
CA VAL A 106 -11.69 -6.00 -2.47
C VAL A 106 -12.67 -6.99 -3.09
N GLN A 107 -13.21 -7.88 -2.26
CA GLN A 107 -14.17 -8.88 -2.71
C GLN A 107 -15.23 -9.15 -1.64
N PRO A 108 -16.48 -9.50 -2.01
CA PRO A 108 -17.56 -9.68 -1.04
C PRO A 108 -17.30 -10.77 0.01
N HIS A 109 -16.53 -11.80 -0.38
CA HIS A 109 -16.21 -12.94 0.46
C HIS A 109 -14.73 -13.24 0.40
N VAL A 110 -14.05 -13.29 1.56
CA VAL A 110 -12.67 -13.73 1.67
C VAL A 110 -12.64 -15.21 2.08
N PRO A 111 -12.14 -16.12 1.22
CA PRO A 111 -12.10 -17.54 1.55
C PRO A 111 -11.25 -17.82 2.79
N THR A 112 -11.79 -18.64 3.69
CA THR A 112 -11.07 -19.14 4.87
C THR A 112 -10.19 -20.34 4.51
N GLY A 113 -9.08 -20.54 5.24
CA GLY A 113 -8.19 -21.69 5.06
C GLY A 113 -6.97 -21.41 4.16
N PRO A 114 -6.24 -22.44 3.71
CA PRO A 114 -5.04 -22.28 2.89
C PRO A 114 -5.38 -21.75 1.47
N PRO A 115 -4.46 -21.03 0.80
CA PRO A 115 -4.67 -20.57 -0.58
C PRO A 115 -4.89 -21.74 -1.53
N THR A 116 -5.82 -21.57 -2.46
CA THR A 116 -6.07 -22.55 -3.52
C THR A 116 -4.88 -22.61 -4.48
N GLU A 117 -4.82 -23.66 -5.30
CA GLU A 117 -3.78 -23.76 -6.34
C GLU A 117 -3.87 -22.61 -7.36
N GLN A 118 -5.07 -22.09 -7.61
CA GLN A 118 -5.25 -20.92 -8.46
C GLN A 118 -4.68 -19.66 -7.81
N ASP A 119 -4.94 -19.44 -6.52
CA ASP A 119 -4.39 -18.30 -5.77
C ASP A 119 -2.86 -18.33 -5.78
N ARG A 120 -2.27 -19.51 -5.51
CA ARG A 120 -0.82 -19.73 -5.54
C ARG A 120 -0.23 -19.39 -6.90
N ARG A 121 -0.80 -19.93 -7.97
CA ARG A 121 -0.34 -19.65 -9.34
C ARG A 121 -0.45 -18.17 -9.70
N GLY A 122 -1.56 -17.53 -9.36
CA GLY A 122 -1.79 -16.11 -9.59
C GLY A 122 -0.78 -15.24 -8.83
N TYR A 123 -0.64 -15.46 -7.53
CA TYR A 123 0.32 -14.76 -6.68
C TYR A 123 1.76 -14.88 -7.22
N HIS A 124 2.23 -16.11 -7.50
CA HIS A 124 3.58 -16.30 -8.01
C HIS A 124 3.78 -15.73 -9.42
N ALA A 125 2.75 -15.75 -10.27
CA ALA A 125 2.82 -15.12 -11.58
C ALA A 125 2.98 -13.60 -11.46
N LEU A 126 2.17 -12.96 -10.62
CA LEU A 126 2.26 -11.52 -10.37
C LEU A 126 3.60 -11.13 -9.73
N ARG A 127 4.05 -11.88 -8.71
CA ARG A 127 5.36 -11.70 -8.09
C ARG A 127 6.50 -11.75 -9.11
N ARG A 128 6.48 -12.74 -10.02
CA ARG A 128 7.46 -12.83 -11.11
C ARG A 128 7.38 -11.66 -12.09
N ALA A 129 6.18 -11.21 -12.43
CA ALA A 129 5.99 -10.06 -13.31
C ALA A 129 6.56 -8.77 -12.71
N HIS A 130 6.30 -8.52 -11.42
CA HIS A 130 6.85 -7.37 -10.70
C HIS A 130 8.39 -7.48 -10.57
N MET A 131 8.91 -8.65 -10.22
CA MET A 131 10.36 -8.89 -10.14
C MET A 131 11.06 -8.66 -11.49
N ALA A 132 10.44 -9.05 -12.60
CA ALA A 132 10.97 -8.81 -13.95
C ALA A 132 11.08 -7.31 -14.29
N GLN A 133 10.38 -6.44 -13.56
CA GLN A 133 10.44 -4.98 -13.66
C GLN A 133 11.34 -4.34 -12.59
N GLY A 134 12.06 -5.15 -11.80
CA GLY A 134 12.89 -4.66 -10.69
C GLY A 134 12.09 -4.23 -9.45
N LEU A 135 10.83 -4.66 -9.34
CA LEU A 135 9.95 -4.35 -8.21
C LEU A 135 9.81 -5.54 -7.27
N LEU A 136 9.70 -5.25 -5.98
CA LEU A 136 9.37 -6.24 -4.96
C LEU A 136 7.86 -6.19 -4.66
N LEU A 137 7.13 -7.23 -5.03
CA LEU A 137 5.75 -7.43 -4.56
C LEU A 137 5.78 -7.91 -3.11
N LEU A 138 5.33 -7.08 -2.19
CA LEU A 138 5.26 -7.40 -0.77
C LEU A 138 4.14 -8.40 -0.49
N ASP A 139 2.94 -8.15 -1.03
CA ASP A 139 1.79 -9.03 -0.82
C ASP A 139 0.66 -8.79 -1.82
N VAL A 140 -0.25 -9.76 -1.90
CA VAL A 140 -1.60 -9.60 -2.41
C VAL A 140 -2.56 -9.87 -1.25
N ILE A 141 -3.21 -8.83 -0.76
CA ILE A 141 -4.13 -8.88 0.37
C ILE A 141 -5.55 -8.97 -0.15
N LEU A 142 -6.31 -9.97 0.29
CA LEU A 142 -7.74 -10.08 0.03
C LEU A 142 -8.52 -9.51 1.21
N THR A 143 -9.52 -8.68 0.96
CA THR A 143 -10.36 -8.12 2.02
C THR A 143 -11.82 -7.93 1.61
N ASN A 144 -12.71 -8.02 2.60
CA ASN A 144 -14.10 -7.58 2.51
C ASN A 144 -14.43 -6.50 3.56
N GLY A 145 -13.43 -5.92 4.21
CA GLY A 145 -13.55 -4.94 5.31
C GLY A 145 -13.55 -5.55 6.70
N ASP A 146 -14.17 -6.71 6.87
CA ASP A 146 -14.20 -7.42 8.17
C ASP A 146 -13.06 -8.43 8.29
N THR A 147 -12.69 -9.04 7.16
CA THR A 147 -11.67 -10.08 7.06
C THR A 147 -10.55 -9.59 6.16
N VAL A 148 -9.32 -9.90 6.55
CA VAL A 148 -8.10 -9.64 5.77
C VAL A 148 -7.32 -10.94 5.65
N ARG A 149 -6.82 -11.23 4.45
CA ARG A 149 -6.02 -12.41 4.17
C ARG A 149 -4.82 -12.04 3.31
N SER A 150 -3.63 -12.38 3.79
CA SER A 150 -2.38 -12.30 3.03
C SER A 150 -2.21 -13.53 2.13
N LEU A 151 -1.94 -13.33 0.84
CA LEU A 151 -1.49 -14.41 -0.03
C LEU A 151 0.00 -14.67 0.12
N ALA A 152 0.82 -13.68 0.45
CA ALA A 152 2.24 -13.89 0.74
C ALA A 152 2.41 -14.90 1.89
N ILE A 153 1.75 -14.70 3.04
CA ILE A 153 1.83 -15.62 4.19
C ILE A 153 1.34 -17.02 3.84
N GLY A 154 0.30 -17.14 3.01
CA GLY A 154 -0.29 -18.43 2.67
C GLY A 154 0.42 -19.20 1.54
N CYS A 155 1.12 -18.49 0.65
CA CYS A 155 1.74 -19.06 -0.56
C CYS A 155 3.26 -19.16 -0.45
N ASP A 156 3.90 -18.26 0.29
CA ASP A 156 5.34 -18.14 0.41
C ASP A 156 5.85 -18.89 1.66
N PRO A 157 6.83 -19.80 1.55
CA PRO A 157 7.47 -20.39 2.72
C PRO A 157 8.26 -19.36 3.55
N ASP A 158 8.64 -18.23 2.96
CA ASP A 158 9.42 -17.17 3.59
C ASP A 158 8.85 -15.79 3.20
N PRO A 159 7.66 -15.42 3.74
CA PRO A 159 7.00 -14.18 3.37
C PRO A 159 7.74 -12.97 3.95
N VAL A 160 7.80 -11.91 3.16
CA VAL A 160 8.50 -10.63 3.45
C VAL A 160 8.10 -9.95 4.77
N TRP A 161 6.98 -10.37 5.35
CA TRP A 161 6.45 -9.85 6.61
C TRP A 161 7.19 -10.35 7.84
N PHE A 162 7.96 -11.44 7.73
CA PHE A 162 8.77 -11.96 8.83
C PHE A 162 10.24 -11.53 8.77
N ASP A 163 10.63 -10.81 7.71
CA ASP A 163 11.93 -10.16 7.62
C ASP A 163 12.01 -9.00 8.63
N GLU A 164 13.17 -8.84 9.26
CA GLU A 164 13.44 -7.69 10.10
C GLU A 164 13.41 -6.41 9.26
N PHE A 165 12.52 -5.50 9.62
CA PHE A 165 12.39 -4.18 9.01
C PHE A 165 12.73 -3.13 10.06
N ASP A 166 13.79 -2.36 9.83
CA ASP A 166 14.21 -1.26 10.70
C ASP A 166 13.65 0.08 10.18
N PRO A 167 12.51 0.56 10.70
CA PRO A 167 12.06 1.91 10.39
C PRO A 167 13.02 2.88 11.06
N LEU A 168 13.94 3.50 10.30
CA LEU A 168 14.81 4.54 10.87
C LEU A 168 13.95 5.58 11.61
N PRO A 169 14.42 6.10 12.76
CA PRO A 169 13.64 6.96 13.63
C PRO A 169 13.03 8.13 12.86
N GLN A 170 11.74 8.39 13.16
CA GLN A 170 11.10 9.65 12.82
C GLN A 170 12.03 10.76 13.33
N HIS A 171 12.46 11.67 12.45
CA HIS A 171 13.14 12.86 12.95
C HIS A 171 12.13 13.56 13.86
N ASP A 172 12.42 13.57 15.16
CA ASP A 172 11.75 14.44 16.12
C ASP A 172 11.71 15.83 15.47
N VAL A 173 10.50 16.28 15.15
CA VAL A 173 10.27 17.68 14.80
C VAL A 173 10.72 18.43 16.03
N ALA A 174 11.90 19.06 15.93
CA ALA A 174 12.53 19.75 17.03
C ALA A 174 11.47 20.61 17.73
N GLU A 175 11.26 20.35 19.03
CA GLU A 175 10.73 21.36 19.94
C GLU A 175 11.69 22.55 19.88
N HIS A 176 11.43 23.45 18.94
CA HIS A 176 11.93 24.81 18.98
C HIS A 176 11.11 25.51 20.06
N ASP A 177 11.47 25.29 21.31
CA ASP A 177 11.14 26.22 22.37
C ASP A 177 11.79 27.56 22.02
N PRO A 178 11.02 28.63 21.75
CA PRO A 178 11.63 29.95 21.69
C PRO A 178 12.11 30.28 23.10
N VAL A 179 13.43 30.34 23.28
CA VAL A 179 14.03 30.94 24.47
C VAL A 179 13.58 32.39 24.52
N ILE A 180 12.55 32.68 25.32
CA ILE A 180 12.20 34.04 25.71
C ILE A 180 13.28 34.49 26.67
N ASP A 181 14.14 35.40 26.22
CA ASP A 181 15.14 36.07 27.04
C ASP A 181 14.44 37.06 28.00
N PRO A 182 14.48 36.85 29.33
CA PRO A 182 13.93 37.80 30.28
C PRO A 182 15.05 38.71 30.79
N ALA A 183 15.49 39.64 29.95
CA ALA A 183 16.33 40.75 30.37
C ALA A 183 15.99 42.03 29.56
N ALA A 184 14.96 42.72 30.03
CA ALA A 184 14.69 44.14 29.77
C ALA A 184 14.55 44.85 31.11
#